data_AF-A0A2Z6NAF9-F1
#
_entry.id   AF-A0A2Z6NAF9-F1
#
_cell.length_a   1.000
_cell.length_b   1.000
_cell.length_c   1.000
_cell.angle_alpha   90.00
_cell.angle_beta   90.00
_cell.angle_gamma   90.00
#
_symmetry.space_group_name_H-M   'P 1'
#
loop_
_entity.id
_entity.type
_entity.pdbx_description
1 polymer ?
#
loop_
_entity_poly.entity_id
_entity_poly.type
_entity_poly.pdbx_seq_one_letter_code
_entity_poly.pdbx_strand_id
1 'polypeptide(L)'
;MAAESYEENIATLTRLLQEKAELGGIAAVKIKELTAELQATGSKPFNPDERIRSGFVHFKTEKYEKNPDLYGELAKGQSPKFMVFACSDSRVCPSHILDFQPGEAFVVRNIANMVPPYDKVYFCKT
;
A
#
# COMPACT_ATOMS: atom_id res chain seq x y z
N MET A 1 2.45 -25.96 -16.05
CA MET A 1 1.35 -26.47 -15.21
C MET A 1 0.09 -25.59 -15.28
N ALA A 2 0.04 -24.36 -14.73
CA ALA A 2 -1.21 -23.58 -14.74
C ALA A 2 -1.48 -22.86 -16.09
N ALA A 3 -0.45 -22.24 -16.70
CA ALA A 3 -0.59 -21.49 -17.95
C ALA A 3 -1.05 -22.35 -19.14
N GLU A 4 -0.55 -23.59 -19.24
CA GLU A 4 -0.91 -24.53 -20.31
C GLU A 4 -2.40 -24.93 -20.27
N SER A 5 -2.98 -25.00 -19.07
CA SER A 5 -4.41 -25.31 -18.90
C SER A 5 -5.32 -24.19 -19.42
N TYR A 6 -4.91 -22.92 -19.26
CA TYR A 6 -5.72 -21.79 -19.73
C TYR A 6 -5.72 -21.68 -21.25
N GLU A 7 -4.56 -21.86 -21.89
CA GLU A 7 -4.45 -21.83 -23.36
C GLU A 7 -5.28 -22.94 -24.01
N GLU A 8 -5.27 -24.14 -23.42
CA GLU A 8 -6.06 -25.28 -23.91
C GLU A 8 -7.58 -25.06 -23.73
N ASN A 9 -7.97 -24.44 -22.62
CA ASN A 9 -9.35 -24.01 -22.37
C ASN A 9 -9.81 -22.91 -23.35
N ILE A 10 -8.93 -21.94 -23.67
CA ILE A 10 -9.21 -20.87 -24.64
C ILE A 10 -9.40 -21.44 -26.05
N ALA A 11 -8.56 -22.40 -26.45
CA ALA A 11 -8.65 -23.06 -27.75
C ALA A 11 -9.95 -23.87 -27.89
N THR A 12 -10.33 -24.59 -26.84
CA THR A 12 -11.56 -25.40 -26.81
C THR A 12 -12.81 -24.52 -26.88
N LEU A 13 -12.84 -23.42 -26.12
CA LEU A 13 -13.95 -22.45 -26.14
C LEU A 13 -14.09 -21.78 -27.51
N THR A 14 -12.97 -21.42 -28.14
CA THR A 14 -12.96 -20.79 -29.47
C THR A 14 -13.55 -21.73 -30.52
N ARG A 15 -13.23 -23.02 -30.46
CA ARG A 15 -13.79 -24.04 -31.37
C ARG A 15 -15.30 -24.22 -31.19
N LEU A 16 -15.80 -24.26 -29.94
CA LEU A 16 -17.23 -24.39 -29.65
C LEU A 16 -18.04 -23.16 -30.12
N LEU A 17 -17.43 -21.98 -30.07
CA LEU A 17 -18.04 -20.75 -30.58
C LEU A 17 -18.11 -20.72 -32.12
N GLN A 18 -17.14 -21.34 -32.81
CA GLN A 18 -17.16 -21.51 -34.27
C GLN A 18 -18.22 -22.52 -34.73
N GLU A 19 -18.44 -23.60 -33.97
CA GLU A 19 -19.48 -24.61 -34.24
C GLU A 19 -20.92 -24.06 -34.02
N LYS A 20 -21.06 -22.95 -33.28
CA LYS A 20 -22.33 -22.26 -33.01
C LYS A 20 -22.35 -20.89 -33.68
N ALA A 21 -22.35 -20.86 -35.03
CA ALA A 21 -22.25 -19.64 -35.84
C ALA A 21 -23.22 -18.51 -35.44
N GLU A 22 -24.44 -18.84 -35.00
CA GLU A 22 -25.44 -17.89 -34.47
C GLU A 22 -25.03 -17.25 -33.13
N LEU A 23 -24.29 -17.98 -32.28
CA LEU A 23 -23.73 -17.45 -31.03
C LEU A 23 -22.38 -16.74 -31.23
N GLY A 24 -21.67 -17.00 -32.33
CA GLY A 24 -20.35 -16.42 -32.61
C GLY A 24 -20.39 -14.89 -32.69
N GLY A 25 -21.45 -14.32 -33.28
CA GLY A 25 -21.63 -12.87 -33.33
C GLY A 25 -21.85 -12.25 -31.95
N ILE A 26 -22.71 -12.86 -31.13
CA ILE A 26 -23.02 -12.40 -29.76
C ILE A 26 -21.81 -12.59 -28.82
N ALA A 27 -21.10 -13.70 -28.97
CA ALA A 27 -19.89 -13.99 -28.21
C ALA A 27 -18.76 -13.04 -28.57
N ALA A 28 -18.56 -12.73 -29.86
CA ALA A 28 -17.54 -11.76 -30.28
C ALA A 28 -17.82 -10.35 -29.74
N VAL A 29 -19.09 -9.93 -29.67
CA VAL A 29 -19.50 -8.67 -29.05
C VAL A 29 -19.20 -8.67 -27.55
N LYS A 30 -19.63 -9.72 -26.82
CA LYS A 30 -19.34 -9.84 -25.38
C LYS A 30 -17.85 -9.95 -25.07
N ILE A 31 -17.08 -10.67 -25.89
CA ILE A 31 -15.62 -10.76 -25.76
C ILE A 31 -14.99 -9.38 -25.95
N LYS A 32 -15.46 -8.58 -26.92
CA LYS A 32 -15.00 -7.20 -27.10
C LYS A 32 -15.37 -6.30 -25.92
N GLU A 33 -16.60 -6.41 -25.39
CA GLU A 33 -17.04 -5.67 -24.21
C GLU A 33 -16.19 -6.03 -22.98
N LEU A 34 -16.02 -7.31 -22.70
CA LEU A 34 -15.18 -7.80 -21.60
C LEU A 34 -13.70 -7.43 -21.78
N THR A 35 -13.18 -7.44 -23.01
CA THR A 35 -11.81 -7.02 -23.29
C THR A 35 -11.64 -5.51 -23.10
N ALA A 36 -12.64 -4.71 -23.48
CA ALA A 36 -12.65 -3.26 -23.26
C ALA A 36 -12.77 -2.91 -21.76
N GLU A 37 -13.59 -3.65 -21.00
CA GLU A 37 -13.68 -3.53 -19.55
C GLU A 37 -12.37 -3.96 -18.87
N LEU A 38 -11.74 -5.05 -19.32
CA LEU A 38 -10.44 -5.50 -18.82
C LEU A 38 -9.32 -4.50 -19.13
N GLN A 39 -9.33 -3.90 -20.33
CA GLN A 39 -8.40 -2.83 -20.71
C GLN A 39 -8.67 -1.53 -19.93
N ALA A 40 -9.93 -1.24 -19.59
CA ALA A 40 -10.31 -0.13 -18.72
C ALA A 40 -9.99 -0.39 -17.23
N THR A 41 -9.84 -1.65 -16.82
CA THR A 41 -9.19 -2.04 -15.55
C THR A 41 -7.67 -2.08 -15.63
N GLY A 42 -7.07 -1.62 -16.75
CA GLY A 42 -5.68 -1.20 -16.76
C GLY A 42 -5.48 -0.16 -15.66
N SER A 43 -4.69 -0.50 -14.65
CA SER A 43 -4.53 0.23 -13.40
C SER A 43 -4.59 1.74 -13.62
N LYS A 44 -5.54 2.43 -12.97
CA LYS A 44 -5.54 3.90 -12.92
C LYS A 44 -4.10 4.37 -12.62
N PRO A 45 -3.60 5.40 -13.32
CA PRO A 45 -2.28 5.92 -13.06
C PRO A 45 -2.17 6.28 -11.57
N PHE A 46 -1.03 5.96 -10.96
CA PHE A 46 -0.81 6.20 -9.54
C PHE A 46 -0.99 7.69 -9.24
N ASN A 47 -1.96 8.00 -8.38
CA ASN A 47 -2.20 9.35 -7.89
C ASN A 47 -1.69 9.46 -6.43
N PRO A 48 -0.62 10.22 -6.17
CA PRO A 48 -0.05 10.34 -4.83
C PRO A 48 -1.01 10.99 -3.82
N ASP A 49 -1.80 11.98 -4.26
CA ASP A 49 -2.73 12.69 -3.39
C ASP A 49 -3.86 11.77 -2.92
N GLU A 50 -4.41 10.97 -3.84
CA GLU A 50 -5.43 9.97 -3.52
C GLU A 50 -4.88 8.89 -2.59
N ARG A 51 -3.63 8.45 -2.79
CA ARG A 51 -2.98 7.45 -1.93
C ARG A 51 -2.79 7.95 -0.50
N ILE A 52 -2.39 9.22 -0.32
CA ILE A 52 -2.22 9.83 1.01
C ILE A 52 -3.58 9.97 1.70
N ARG A 53 -4.58 10.51 0.99
CA ARG A 53 -5.94 10.70 1.53
C ARG A 53 -6.57 9.38 1.96
N SER A 54 -6.58 8.38 1.07
CA SER A 54 -7.13 7.05 1.38
C SER A 54 -6.39 6.37 2.54
N GLY A 55 -5.05 6.52 2.60
CA GLY A 55 -4.25 6.00 3.71
C GLY A 55 -4.61 6.62 5.06
N PHE A 56 -4.80 7.94 5.10
CA PHE A 56 -5.22 8.62 6.33
C PHE A 56 -6.64 8.23 6.75
N VAL A 57 -7.59 8.15 5.79
CA VAL A 57 -8.95 7.69 6.08
C VAL A 57 -8.93 6.30 6.69
N HIS A 58 -8.15 5.37 6.12
CA HIS A 58 -7.99 4.02 6.67
C HIS A 58 -7.41 4.03 8.09
N PHE A 59 -6.34 4.80 8.34
CA PHE A 59 -5.80 4.96 9.70
C PHE A 59 -6.87 5.50 10.67
N LYS A 60 -7.63 6.51 10.25
CA LYS A 60 -8.66 7.13 11.07
C LYS A 60 -9.73 6.11 11.47
N THR A 61 -10.29 5.37 10.51
CA THR A 61 -11.39 4.44 10.77
C THR A 61 -10.93 3.15 11.45
N GLU A 62 -9.78 2.61 11.05
CA GLU A 62 -9.33 1.28 11.50
C GLU A 62 -8.45 1.30 12.73
N LYS A 63 -7.83 2.44 13.06
CA LYS A 63 -6.89 2.55 14.18
C LYS A 63 -7.31 3.62 15.18
N TYR A 64 -7.54 4.84 14.73
CA TYR A 64 -7.84 5.98 15.61
C TYR A 64 -9.20 5.83 16.30
N GLU A 65 -10.27 5.71 15.52
CA GLU A 65 -11.65 5.64 16.04
C GLU A 65 -11.94 4.37 16.84
N LYS A 66 -11.21 3.27 16.56
CA LYS A 66 -11.33 2.01 17.30
C LYS A 66 -10.64 2.00 18.66
N ASN A 67 -9.77 2.97 18.95
CA ASN A 67 -9.01 3.05 20.21
C ASN A 67 -9.13 4.45 20.85
N PRO A 68 -10.34 4.94 21.17
CA PRO A 68 -10.55 6.30 21.62
C PRO A 68 -9.80 6.63 22.93
N ASP A 69 -9.69 5.67 23.85
CA ASP A 69 -8.98 5.86 25.12
C ASP A 69 -7.48 6.05 24.91
N LEU A 70 -6.86 5.21 24.07
CA LEU A 70 -5.44 5.31 23.75
C LEU A 70 -5.10 6.67 23.15
N TYR A 71 -5.80 7.08 22.09
CA TYR A 71 -5.53 8.36 21.44
C TYR A 71 -5.98 9.57 22.28
N GLY A 72 -6.97 9.40 23.15
CA GLY A 72 -7.38 10.39 24.14
C GLY A 72 -6.28 10.69 25.16
N GLU A 73 -5.59 9.66 25.66
CA GLU A 73 -4.43 9.84 26.55
C GLU A 73 -3.22 10.42 25.80
N LEU A 74 -2.92 9.91 24.60
CA LEU A 74 -1.81 10.41 23.78
C LEU A 74 -1.97 11.90 23.40
N ALA A 75 -3.22 12.38 23.27
CA ALA A 75 -3.50 13.79 23.01
C ALA A 75 -3.14 14.70 24.19
N LYS A 76 -3.12 14.18 25.43
CA LYS A 76 -2.73 14.93 26.63
C LYS A 76 -1.22 15.04 26.75
N GLY A 77 -0.48 14.06 26.24
CA GLY A 77 0.97 14.05 26.25
C GLY A 77 1.56 12.69 25.85
N GLN A 78 2.88 12.67 25.65
CA GLN A 78 3.63 11.46 25.33
C GLN A 78 4.71 11.18 26.36
N SER A 79 4.92 9.91 26.69
CA SER A 79 6.00 9.44 27.57
C SER A 79 6.65 8.16 27.03
N PRO A 80 7.25 8.20 25.82
CA PRO A 80 7.85 7.04 25.20
C PRO A 80 8.98 6.47 26.06
N LYS A 81 9.11 5.14 26.07
CA LYS A 81 10.16 4.43 26.82
C LYS A 81 11.42 4.21 26.00
N PHE A 82 11.31 4.30 24.68
CA PHE A 82 12.39 4.05 23.74
C PHE A 82 12.71 5.30 22.91
N MET A 83 13.99 5.51 22.64
CA MET A 83 14.47 6.42 21.59
C MET A 83 15.17 5.57 20.52
N VAL A 84 14.74 5.69 19.26
CA VAL A 84 15.19 4.82 18.18
C VAL A 84 15.78 5.64 17.04
N PHE A 85 17.02 5.35 16.67
CA PHE A 85 17.63 5.82 15.43
C PHE A 85 17.49 4.75 14.35
N ALA A 86 16.82 5.08 13.24
CA ALA A 86 16.59 4.16 12.13
C ALA A 86 16.96 4.79 10.78
N CYS A 87 17.20 3.96 9.78
CA CYS A 87 17.53 4.44 8.44
C CYS A 87 16.26 5.01 7.76
N SER A 88 16.41 6.03 6.92
CA SER A 88 15.33 6.56 6.07
C SER A 88 14.86 5.59 4.97
N ASP A 89 15.55 4.46 4.79
CA ASP A 89 15.17 3.41 3.84
C ASP A 89 13.72 2.95 4.06
N SER A 90 12.91 2.97 3.00
CA SER A 90 11.46 2.74 3.06
C SER A 90 11.07 1.33 3.52
N ARG A 91 12.01 0.37 3.47
CA ARG A 91 11.78 -1.04 3.82
C ARG A 91 11.90 -1.31 5.32
N VAL A 92 12.51 -0.41 6.08
CA VAL A 92 12.87 -0.62 7.49
C VAL A 92 12.17 0.37 8.43
N CYS A 93 10.84 0.37 8.40
CA CYS A 93 10.06 1.16 9.35
C CYS A 93 10.13 0.52 10.76
N PRO A 94 10.73 1.20 11.77
CA PRO A 94 10.92 0.61 13.09
C PRO A 94 9.59 0.30 13.78
N SER A 95 8.55 1.13 13.58
CA SER A 95 7.22 0.86 14.12
C SER A 95 6.59 -0.43 13.59
N HIS A 96 6.90 -0.81 12.35
CA HIS A 96 6.39 -2.05 11.77
C HIS A 96 7.23 -3.26 12.16
N ILE A 97 8.57 -3.14 12.10
CA ILE A 97 9.48 -4.25 12.38
C ILE A 97 9.45 -4.67 13.85
N LEU A 98 9.32 -3.69 14.77
CA LEU A 98 9.35 -3.91 16.21
C LEU A 98 7.97 -3.88 16.85
N ASP A 99 6.90 -3.77 16.04
CA ASP A 99 5.51 -3.70 16.48
C ASP A 99 5.23 -2.61 17.55
N PHE A 100 5.90 -1.46 17.42
CA PHE A 100 5.65 -0.35 18.34
C PHE A 100 4.26 0.23 18.15
N GLN A 101 3.54 0.37 19.26
CA GLN A 101 2.30 1.08 19.36
C GLN A 101 2.52 2.61 19.39
N PRO A 102 1.50 3.40 19.02
CA PRO A 102 1.57 4.86 19.12
C PRO A 102 1.96 5.31 20.53
N GLY A 103 3.02 6.12 20.62
CA GLY A 103 3.53 6.65 21.89
C GLY A 103 4.59 5.82 22.60
N GLU A 104 4.96 4.63 22.11
CA GLU A 104 5.97 3.78 22.77
C GLU A 104 7.41 4.21 22.47
N ALA A 105 7.68 4.67 21.25
CA ALA A 105 9.01 5.02 20.77
C ALA A 105 9.06 6.43 20.18
N PHE A 106 10.08 7.20 20.60
CA PHE A 106 10.48 8.44 19.95
C PHE A 106 11.50 8.12 18.85
N VAL A 107 11.12 8.31 17.58
CA VAL A 107 11.90 7.80 16.44
C VAL A 107 12.56 8.94 15.67
N VAL A 108 13.86 8.81 15.42
CA VAL A 108 14.65 9.64 14.51
C VAL A 108 15.04 8.80 13.29
N ARG A 109 14.75 9.30 12.09
CA ARG A 109 15.13 8.63 10.83
C ARG A 109 16.02 9.52 9.98
N ASN A 110 17.21 9.04 9.64
CA ASN A 110 18.15 9.74 8.77
C ASN A 110 18.92 8.76 7.86
N ILE A 111 19.76 9.30 6.98
CA ILE A 111 20.60 8.50 6.07
C ILE A 111 21.57 7.67 6.94
N ALA A 112 21.54 6.34 6.74
CA ALA A 112 22.39 5.38 7.43
C ALA A 112 22.31 5.42 8.98
N ASN A 113 21.18 5.86 9.55
CA ASN A 113 20.93 5.86 11.01
C ASN A 113 22.10 6.44 11.82
N MET A 114 22.71 7.51 11.31
CA MET A 114 23.90 8.12 11.88
C MET A 114 23.56 8.89 13.15
N VAL A 115 24.43 8.72 14.16
CA VAL A 115 24.43 9.50 15.40
C VAL A 115 25.74 10.28 15.43
N PRO A 116 25.75 11.53 14.94
CA PRO A 116 26.98 12.32 14.93
C PRO A 116 27.45 12.62 16.36
N PRO A 117 28.76 12.81 16.58
CA PRO A 117 29.26 13.26 17.87
C PRO A 117 28.68 14.63 18.21
N TYR A 118 28.63 14.93 19.51
CA TYR A 118 28.15 16.20 19.98
C TYR A 118 29.07 17.35 19.56
N ASP A 119 28.53 18.33 18.84
CA ASP A 119 29.25 19.54 18.47
C ASP A 119 28.34 20.77 18.54
N LYS A 120 28.62 21.71 19.46
CA LYS A 120 27.82 22.94 19.60
C LYS A 120 28.07 23.95 18.48
N VAL A 121 29.21 23.89 17.80
CA VAL A 121 29.71 24.93 16.89
C VAL A 121 29.13 24.79 15.49
N TYR A 122 28.91 23.56 15.00
CA TYR A 122 28.29 23.34 13.69
C TYR A 122 26.77 23.55 13.67
N PHE A 123 26.07 23.30 14.78
CA PHE A 123 24.60 23.34 14.82
C PHE A 123 23.98 24.67 15.34
N CYS A 124 24.79 25.59 15.87
CA CYS A 124 24.31 26.87 16.43
C CYS A 124 24.61 28.10 15.53
N LYS A 125 25.02 27.90 14.27
CA LYS A 125 25.30 28.98 13.30
C LYS A 125 24.14 29.25 12.32
N THR A 126 22.91 29.31 12.84
CA THR A 126 21.73 29.81 12.11
C THR A 126 21.14 30.96 12.89
#